data_AF-A0A0S4KWM5-F1
#
_entry.id   AF-A0A0S4KWM5-F1
#
_cell.length_a   1.000
_cell.length_b   1.000
_cell.length_c   1.000
_cell.angle_alpha   90.00
_cell.angle_beta   90.00
_cell.angle_gamma   90.00
#
_symmetry.space_group_name_H-M   'P 1'
#
loop_
_entity.id
_entity.type
_entity.pdbx_description
1 polymer ?
#
loop_
_entity_poly.entity_id
_entity_poly.type
_entity_poly.pdbx_seq_one_letter_code
_entity_poly.pdbx_strand_id
1 'polypeptide(L)'
;MWGPASLAAWCFLATAVTAQGMDETIVLQPPLPDRIDRIELVWSGGAEPTVLINQPAPSPRRAERLRGTESRLIPAAERLRSFGSCAVSWLVRGEHLVIQFEGTAEAACGVVWFLGRPEEAVDVLSFQALRVVGRASGTIEIGMADRLWWNKQDHVSCVTVSGPFEADVSLARLIDRVDLRELVALTVTAREVPAELTIQRAWLEAHPVQQAGAMKRGLWVWDLQKAQQQADQIVKTCRSIGCRRLSIQMPSAGDPDSVWRTFCSLVRRWRDEGIEVLALDGYPEAAVNPDRLLAGIRRLVVECGDVLPAGLQVDIEPYLLPEARLGQDRYRDYLISLAQIRQMLPPDVPLSVIVPFWFPQVSVEGRSLAQQVFERADEVVVMSYRADVAEALALMDDWVRYGVLLGKPVWGALETRPLPDERHLVLQLVDRPEEATAFFDRSRGRLVLAAPRSADSRFIYFAEAARYEVQGSRLSFAGRSKATVIRAIDQWAQGARHSPVAGLMIHDWEGYEQLP
;
A
#
# COMPACT_ATOMS: atom_id res chain seq x y z
N MET A 1 -8.44 -12.48 -16.01
CA MET A 1 -9.04 -11.24 -16.57
C MET A 1 -8.30 -10.12 -15.87
N TRP A 2 -7.31 -9.56 -16.56
CA TRP A 2 -6.12 -8.93 -15.98
C TRP A 2 -6.28 -7.41 -16.07
N GLY A 3 -6.36 -6.71 -14.94
CA GLY A 3 -6.32 -5.25 -14.88
C GLY A 3 -4.88 -4.78 -14.65
N PRO A 4 -4.40 -3.71 -15.30
CA PRO A 4 -3.06 -3.21 -15.05
C PRO A 4 -3.08 -2.38 -13.76
N ALA A 5 -2.36 -2.89 -12.78
CA ALA A 5 -2.01 -2.23 -11.54
C ALA A 5 -0.52 -1.91 -11.62
N SER A 6 -0.14 -0.76 -12.17
CA SER A 6 1.26 -0.46 -12.50
C SER A 6 1.60 1.02 -12.28
N LEU A 7 1.99 1.45 -11.08
CA LEU A 7 2.57 2.80 -10.87
C LEU A 7 3.53 2.89 -9.67
N ALA A 8 4.57 2.04 -9.55
CA ALA A 8 5.60 2.22 -8.50
C ALA A 8 7.01 2.32 -9.08
N ALA A 9 7.27 3.26 -9.99
CA ALA A 9 8.34 3.09 -10.95
C ALA A 9 9.31 4.20 -11.19
N TRP A 10 10.58 3.82 -11.45
CA TRP A 10 11.76 4.59 -11.89
C TRP A 10 11.44 5.36 -13.17
N CYS A 11 10.64 6.44 -13.06
CA CYS A 11 10.42 7.47 -14.06
C CYS A 11 11.75 8.09 -14.46
N PHE A 12 12.09 7.95 -15.74
CA PHE A 12 13.06 8.81 -16.40
C PHE A 12 12.29 9.70 -17.37
N LEU A 13 12.62 10.99 -17.38
CA LEU A 13 12.30 11.84 -18.53
C LEU A 13 13.16 11.36 -19.70
N ALA A 14 12.51 10.71 -20.67
CA ALA A 14 13.16 10.25 -21.88
C ALA A 14 12.83 11.19 -23.03
N THR A 15 13.84 11.64 -23.77
CA THR A 15 13.64 12.37 -25.02
C THR A 15 13.50 11.40 -26.18
N ALA A 16 12.37 11.46 -26.89
CA ALA A 16 12.11 10.64 -28.07
C ALA A 16 12.65 11.37 -29.30
N VAL A 17 13.68 10.79 -29.94
CA VAL A 17 14.13 11.27 -31.25
C VAL A 17 13.43 10.43 -32.32
N THR A 18 12.29 10.90 -32.79
CA THR A 18 11.59 10.24 -33.91
C THR A 18 12.27 10.58 -35.22
N ALA A 19 13.02 9.64 -35.79
CA ALA A 19 13.36 9.65 -37.21
C ALA A 19 12.22 8.96 -37.98
N GLN A 20 11.59 9.67 -38.92
CA GLN A 20 10.56 9.10 -39.80
C GLN A 20 11.09 7.82 -40.47
N GLY A 21 10.55 6.66 -40.10
CA GLY A 21 10.80 5.37 -40.76
C GLY A 21 11.87 4.45 -40.17
N MET A 22 12.44 4.74 -38.98
CA MET A 22 13.42 3.86 -38.34
C MET A 22 13.19 3.76 -36.83
N ASP A 23 13.27 2.53 -36.30
CA ASP A 23 13.41 2.09 -34.91
C ASP A 23 13.24 3.20 -33.84
N GLU A 24 12.13 3.18 -33.09
CA GLU A 24 11.89 4.13 -32.01
C GLU A 24 13.00 4.02 -30.95
N THR A 25 13.75 5.10 -30.77
CA THR A 25 14.90 5.17 -29.86
C THR A 25 14.59 6.10 -28.71
N ILE A 26 14.72 5.58 -27.49
CA ILE A 26 14.41 6.24 -26.24
C ILE A 26 15.72 6.42 -25.48
N VAL A 27 16.05 7.66 -25.12
CA VAL A 27 17.24 7.96 -24.32
C VAL A 27 16.93 7.76 -22.84
N LEU A 28 17.66 6.85 -22.18
CA LEU A 28 17.58 6.64 -20.74
C LEU A 28 18.70 7.43 -20.06
N GLN A 29 18.33 8.40 -19.23
CA GLN A 29 19.32 9.20 -18.51
C GLN A 29 19.93 8.38 -17.35
N PRO A 30 21.25 8.34 -17.16
CA PRO A 30 21.87 7.69 -16.00
C PRO A 30 21.62 8.46 -14.68
N PRO A 31 21.85 7.84 -13.51
CA PRO A 31 22.33 6.47 -13.30
C PRO A 31 21.21 5.42 -13.48
N LEU A 32 21.53 4.32 -14.14
CA LEU A 32 20.63 3.17 -14.25
C LEU A 32 20.97 2.13 -13.19
N PRO A 33 20.01 1.32 -12.72
CA PRO A 33 20.29 0.24 -11.78
C PRO A 33 21.22 -0.81 -12.42
N ASP A 34 22.07 -1.44 -11.60
CA ASP A 34 23.08 -2.42 -12.05
C ASP A 34 22.47 -3.60 -12.83
N ARG A 35 21.25 -3.99 -12.43
CA ARG A 35 20.44 -5.03 -13.04
C ARG A 35 19.17 -4.41 -13.61
N ILE A 36 18.78 -4.79 -14.83
CA ILE A 36 17.51 -4.40 -15.46
C ILE A 36 16.80 -5.67 -15.93
N ASP A 37 15.76 -6.10 -15.20
CA ASP A 37 14.95 -7.28 -15.52
C ASP A 37 13.73 -6.93 -16.38
N ARG A 38 13.22 -5.70 -16.28
CA ARG A 38 12.00 -5.26 -16.95
C ARG A 38 12.03 -3.76 -17.20
N ILE A 39 11.49 -3.34 -18.34
CA ILE A 39 11.21 -1.95 -18.68
C ILE A 39 9.74 -1.84 -19.07
N GLU A 40 9.03 -0.84 -18.57
CA GLU A 40 7.70 -0.46 -19.05
C GLU A 40 7.73 0.96 -19.57
N LEU A 41 7.12 1.20 -20.73
CA LEU A 41 7.01 2.49 -21.36
C LEU A 41 5.55 2.90 -21.35
N VAL A 42 5.28 4.09 -20.82
CA VAL A 42 3.93 4.63 -20.71
C VAL A 42 3.84 5.93 -21.48
N TRP A 43 3.09 5.93 -22.58
CA TRP A 43 2.76 7.15 -23.32
C TRP A 43 1.41 7.65 -22.82
N SER A 44 1.34 8.92 -22.42
CA SER A 44 0.13 9.56 -21.93
C SER A 44 -0.06 10.90 -22.63
N GLY A 45 -1.26 11.17 -23.15
CA GLY A 45 -1.60 12.47 -23.75
C GLY A 45 -0.76 12.88 -24.98
N GLY A 46 -0.13 11.94 -25.68
CA GLY A 46 0.74 12.22 -26.84
C GLY A 46 2.14 12.76 -26.50
N ALA A 47 2.53 12.73 -25.22
CA ALA A 47 3.86 13.11 -24.76
C ALA A 47 4.91 12.00 -24.99
N GLU A 48 6.17 12.33 -24.67
CA GLU A 48 7.26 11.34 -24.62
C GLU A 48 6.95 10.26 -23.57
N PRO A 49 7.40 9.00 -23.79
CA PRO A 49 7.09 7.93 -22.87
C PRO A 49 7.76 8.16 -21.51
N THR A 50 6.99 7.96 -20.46
CA THR A 50 7.56 7.74 -19.12
C THR A 50 8.15 6.35 -19.10
N VAL A 51 9.45 6.24 -18.79
CA VAL A 51 10.14 4.96 -18.69
C VAL A 51 10.08 4.48 -17.25
N LEU A 52 9.74 3.22 -17.03
CA LEU A 52 9.60 2.55 -15.75
C LEU A 52 10.54 1.34 -15.69
N ILE A 53 11.54 1.34 -14.82
CA ILE A 53 12.55 0.26 -14.72
C ILE A 53 12.31 -0.64 -13.49
N ASN A 54 12.50 -1.95 -13.66
CA ASN A 54 12.46 -2.98 -12.62
C ASN A 54 11.24 -2.93 -11.71
N GLN A 55 10.09 -2.66 -12.32
CA GLN A 55 8.84 -2.82 -11.60
C GLN A 55 8.70 -4.25 -11.12
N PRO A 56 8.26 -4.47 -9.87
CA PRO A 56 7.71 -5.75 -9.50
C PRO A 56 6.78 -6.19 -10.64
N ALA A 57 6.93 -7.42 -11.09
CA ALA A 57 5.87 -8.04 -11.88
C ALA A 57 4.54 -7.80 -11.14
N PRO A 58 3.39 -7.63 -11.83
CA PRO A 58 2.11 -7.82 -11.16
C PRO A 58 2.14 -9.22 -10.53
N SER A 59 2.40 -9.19 -9.23
CA SER A 59 2.57 -10.25 -8.24
C SER A 59 3.53 -11.42 -8.59
N PRO A 60 4.58 -11.70 -7.78
CA PRO A 60 4.84 -13.10 -7.43
C PRO A 60 3.51 -13.75 -7.03
N ARG A 61 3.30 -15.02 -7.39
CA ARG A 61 2.07 -15.78 -7.10
C ARG A 61 1.56 -15.40 -5.70
N ARG A 62 0.48 -14.62 -5.62
CA ARG A 62 -0.01 -14.05 -4.35
C ARG A 62 -0.23 -15.22 -3.41
N ALA A 63 0.31 -15.10 -2.20
CA ALA A 63 0.11 -16.09 -1.16
C ALA A 63 -1.38 -16.45 -1.06
N GLU A 64 -1.67 -17.73 -0.82
CA GLU A 64 -3.05 -18.17 -0.70
C GLU A 64 -3.68 -17.47 0.52
N ARG A 65 -4.73 -16.69 0.28
CA ARG A 65 -5.45 -15.99 1.33
C ARG A 65 -6.30 -16.97 2.12
N LEU A 66 -6.01 -17.10 3.41
CA LEU A 66 -6.89 -17.82 4.33
C LEU A 66 -8.19 -17.02 4.51
N ARG A 67 -9.32 -17.72 4.52
CA ARG A 67 -10.67 -17.13 4.60
C ARG A 67 -11.47 -17.76 5.74
N GLY A 68 -12.49 -17.05 6.20
CA GLY A 68 -13.40 -17.50 7.26
C GLY A 68 -13.26 -16.67 8.53
N THR A 69 -14.13 -16.92 9.50
CA THR A 69 -14.09 -16.28 10.82
C THR A 69 -13.02 -16.92 11.72
N GLU A 70 -12.70 -18.18 11.46
CA GLU A 70 -11.64 -18.93 12.13
C GLU A 70 -10.93 -19.81 11.10
N SER A 71 -9.61 -19.91 11.20
CA SER A 71 -8.81 -20.88 10.46
C SER A 71 -8.10 -21.80 11.44
N ARG A 72 -8.64 -23.01 11.63
CA ARG A 72 -8.04 -24.04 12.49
C ARG A 72 -6.72 -24.51 11.89
N LEU A 73 -5.66 -24.53 12.69
CA LEU A 73 -4.32 -24.91 12.25
C LEU A 73 -4.06 -26.41 12.41
N ILE A 74 -4.70 -27.04 13.41
CA ILE A 74 -4.56 -28.47 13.70
C ILE A 74 -5.52 -29.24 12.78
N PRO A 75 -5.01 -29.77 11.66
CA PRO A 75 -5.09 -31.22 11.46
C PRO A 75 -3.90 -31.85 10.67
N ALA A 76 -2.81 -31.12 10.39
CA ALA A 76 -1.83 -31.56 9.38
C ALA A 76 -0.42 -31.84 9.93
N ALA A 77 -0.22 -32.97 10.62
CA ALA A 77 1.11 -33.38 11.08
C ALA A 77 2.14 -33.60 9.95
N GLU A 78 1.67 -33.79 8.72
CA GLU A 78 2.51 -33.85 7.51
C GLU A 78 3.21 -32.51 7.19
N ARG A 79 2.85 -31.44 7.89
CA ARG A 79 3.37 -30.07 7.70
C ARG A 79 4.37 -29.65 8.78
N LEU A 80 4.89 -30.60 9.55
CA LEU A 80 5.87 -30.36 10.59
C LEU A 80 7.26 -30.80 10.10
N ARG A 81 8.27 -29.96 10.33
CA ARG A 81 9.67 -30.26 10.05
C ARG A 81 10.54 -29.88 11.23
N SER A 82 11.32 -30.81 11.75
CA SER A 82 12.27 -30.54 12.83
C SER A 82 13.45 -29.69 12.36
N PHE A 83 14.02 -28.92 13.27
CA PHE A 83 15.30 -28.25 13.10
C PHE A 83 16.11 -28.27 14.41
N GLY A 84 17.41 -28.00 14.31
CA GLY A 84 18.33 -28.08 15.44
C GLY A 84 18.96 -29.46 15.61
N SER A 85 19.68 -29.64 16.73
CA SER A 85 20.45 -30.85 17.04
C SER A 85 19.71 -31.87 17.92
N CYS A 86 18.51 -31.54 18.40
CA CYS A 86 17.71 -32.40 19.26
C CYS A 86 16.90 -33.43 18.46
N ALA A 87 16.54 -34.52 19.12
CA ALA A 87 15.54 -35.45 18.59
C ALA A 87 14.15 -34.86 18.84
N VAL A 88 13.41 -34.61 17.77
CA VAL A 88 12.03 -34.13 17.87
C VAL A 88 11.10 -35.16 17.25
N SER A 89 10.06 -35.53 17.99
CA SER A 89 8.98 -36.37 17.49
C SER A 89 7.64 -35.69 17.72
N TRP A 90 6.65 -36.03 16.91
CA TRP A 90 5.29 -35.54 17.09
C TRP A 90 4.28 -36.59 16.70
N LEU A 91 3.09 -36.47 17.28
CA LEU A 91 1.96 -37.32 16.98
C LEU A 91 0.66 -36.54 17.10
N VAL A 92 -0.33 -36.90 16.29
CA VAL A 92 -1.69 -36.38 16.40
C VAL A 92 -2.54 -37.40 17.12
N ARG A 93 -3.10 -37.03 18.28
CA ARG A 93 -4.01 -37.84 19.11
C ARG A 93 -5.38 -37.18 19.12
N GLY A 94 -6.29 -37.65 18.27
CA GLY A 94 -7.59 -37.01 18.08
C GLY A 94 -7.41 -35.62 17.48
N GLU A 95 -7.90 -34.59 18.17
CA GLU A 95 -7.73 -33.18 17.77
C GLU A 95 -6.49 -32.50 18.39
N HIS A 96 -5.63 -33.25 19.10
CA HIS A 96 -4.46 -32.69 19.77
C HIS A 96 -3.17 -33.01 19.01
N LEU A 97 -2.27 -32.02 18.93
CA LEU A 97 -0.89 -32.20 18.47
C LEU A 97 0.03 -32.30 19.68
N VAL A 98 0.77 -33.40 19.81
CA VAL A 98 1.79 -33.57 20.85
C VAL A 98 3.16 -33.55 20.18
N ILE A 99 4.06 -32.69 20.65
CA ILE A 99 5.45 -32.55 20.18
C ILE A 99 6.37 -32.84 21.36
N GLN A 100 7.31 -33.75 21.19
CA GLN A 100 8.28 -34.15 22.20
C GLN A 100 9.69 -33.78 21.74
N PHE A 101 10.43 -33.12 22.63
CA PHE A 101 11.79 -32.67 22.42
C PHE A 101 12.72 -33.43 23.37
N GLU A 102 13.71 -34.12 22.81
CA GLU A 102 14.69 -34.92 23.54
C GLU A 102 16.13 -34.57 23.10
N GLY A 103 17.11 -34.73 24.00
CA GLY A 103 18.53 -34.49 23.70
C GLY A 103 19.20 -33.52 24.67
N THR A 104 20.28 -32.88 24.22
CA THR A 104 21.07 -31.92 25.00
C THR A 104 20.85 -30.49 24.51
N ALA A 105 20.77 -29.53 25.44
CA ALA A 105 20.37 -28.14 25.19
C ALA A 105 21.46 -27.26 24.55
N GLU A 106 22.37 -27.82 23.76
CA GLU A 106 23.52 -27.08 23.23
C GLU A 106 23.16 -26.09 22.11
N ALA A 107 21.99 -26.22 21.48
CA ALA A 107 21.51 -25.33 20.41
C ALA A 107 19.98 -25.19 20.41
N ALA A 108 19.46 -24.20 19.66
CA ALA A 108 18.03 -24.02 19.44
C ALA A 108 17.43 -25.27 18.79
N CYS A 109 16.40 -25.82 19.44
CA CYS A 109 15.76 -27.09 19.12
C CYS A 109 14.27 -26.82 18.85
N GLY A 110 13.75 -27.27 17.71
CA GLY A 110 12.37 -26.92 17.40
C GLY A 110 11.72 -27.64 16.23
N VAL A 111 10.50 -27.22 15.94
CA VAL A 111 9.69 -27.64 14.79
C VAL A 111 9.16 -26.42 14.06
N VAL A 112 9.20 -26.49 12.74
CA VAL A 112 8.50 -25.59 11.82
C VAL A 112 7.16 -26.21 11.48
N TRP A 113 6.08 -25.46 11.66
CA TRP A 113 4.71 -25.84 11.31
C TRP A 113 4.22 -24.99 10.14
N PHE A 114 4.21 -25.57 8.94
CA PHE A 114 3.75 -24.88 7.74
C PHE A 114 2.24 -24.69 7.73
N LEU A 115 1.80 -23.46 7.45
CA LEU A 115 0.38 -23.10 7.41
C LEU A 115 -0.28 -23.49 6.07
N GLY A 116 0.48 -23.44 4.98
CA GLY A 116 0.08 -23.88 3.64
C GLY A 116 0.77 -25.16 3.20
N ARG A 117 1.12 -25.24 1.91
CA ARG A 117 2.07 -26.25 1.43
C ARG A 117 3.47 -25.94 2.00
N PRO A 118 4.35 -26.94 2.18
CA PRO A 118 5.70 -26.69 2.68
C PRO A 118 6.40 -25.58 1.89
N GLU A 119 6.93 -24.59 2.60
CA GLU A 119 7.67 -23.44 2.05
C GLU A 119 6.85 -22.46 1.19
N GLU A 120 5.55 -22.70 1.01
CA GLU A 120 4.62 -21.75 0.39
C GLU A 120 4.05 -20.79 1.44
N ALA A 121 4.05 -19.50 1.11
CA ALA A 121 3.47 -18.47 1.96
C ALA A 121 1.93 -18.47 1.89
N VAL A 122 1.30 -18.11 2.99
CA VAL A 122 -0.14 -17.85 3.11
C VAL A 122 -0.38 -16.42 3.58
N ASP A 123 -1.50 -15.86 3.15
CA ASP A 123 -1.92 -14.52 3.54
C ASP A 123 -2.92 -14.59 4.70
N VAL A 124 -2.47 -14.14 5.88
CA VAL A 124 -3.21 -14.11 7.14
C VAL A 124 -3.53 -12.69 7.62
N LEU A 125 -3.33 -11.66 6.78
CA LEU A 125 -3.59 -10.27 7.16
C LEU A 125 -5.07 -9.99 7.51
N SER A 126 -6.00 -10.90 7.18
CA SER A 126 -7.43 -10.76 7.54
C SER A 126 -7.75 -11.16 8.99
N PHE A 127 -6.76 -11.67 9.73
CA PHE A 127 -6.94 -12.19 11.09
C PHE A 127 -6.42 -11.19 12.12
N GLN A 128 -7.05 -11.17 13.30
CA GLN A 128 -6.68 -10.28 14.39
C GLN A 128 -5.71 -10.91 15.39
N ALA A 129 -5.83 -12.23 15.59
CA ALA A 129 -5.09 -12.96 16.60
C ALA A 129 -4.77 -14.39 16.17
N LEU A 130 -3.63 -14.90 16.65
CA LEU A 130 -3.34 -16.33 16.76
C LEU A 130 -3.68 -16.78 18.19
N ARG A 131 -4.58 -17.76 18.30
CA ARG A 131 -4.99 -18.36 19.57
C ARG A 131 -4.39 -19.76 19.70
N VAL A 132 -3.75 -20.05 20.82
CA VAL A 132 -3.16 -21.38 21.10
C VAL A 132 -3.51 -21.82 22.52
N VAL A 133 -4.15 -22.97 22.66
CA VAL A 133 -4.53 -23.57 23.94
C VAL A 133 -3.83 -24.91 24.07
N GLY A 134 -3.21 -25.16 25.22
CA GLY A 134 -2.44 -26.37 25.41
C GLY A 134 -1.77 -26.49 26.77
N ARG A 135 -0.75 -27.36 26.79
CA ARG A 135 0.12 -27.58 27.94
C ARG A 135 1.55 -27.79 27.49
N ALA A 136 2.52 -27.24 28.22
CA ALA A 136 3.94 -27.47 28.00
C ALA A 136 4.62 -28.02 29.27
N SER A 137 5.49 -29.03 29.14
CA SER A 137 6.48 -29.38 30.17
C SER A 137 7.79 -28.68 29.82
N GLY A 138 8.16 -27.66 30.61
CA GLY A 138 9.28 -26.77 30.31
C GLY A 138 8.86 -25.46 29.64
N THR A 139 9.86 -24.68 29.21
CA THR A 139 9.66 -23.37 28.58
C THR A 139 9.73 -23.50 27.07
N ILE A 140 8.61 -23.20 26.39
CA ILE A 140 8.48 -23.33 24.94
C ILE A 140 8.13 -21.97 24.33
N GLU A 141 8.88 -21.57 23.31
CA GLU A 141 8.60 -20.40 22.51
C GLU A 141 7.77 -20.77 21.27
N ILE A 142 6.76 -19.97 20.96
CA ILE A 142 6.02 -20.00 19.70
C ILE A 142 6.38 -18.73 18.92
N GLY A 143 6.78 -18.90 17.67
CA GLY A 143 7.17 -17.82 16.77
C GLY A 143 6.47 -17.90 15.40
N MET A 144 6.76 -16.90 14.56
CA MET A 144 6.27 -16.79 13.19
C MET A 144 7.42 -16.49 12.23
N ALA A 145 7.41 -17.12 11.07
CA ALA A 145 8.36 -16.82 9.99
C ALA A 145 7.58 -16.44 8.73
N ASP A 146 7.70 -15.19 8.30
CA ASP A 146 7.35 -14.79 6.94
C ASP A 146 8.45 -15.21 5.95
N ARG A 147 8.28 -14.88 4.68
CA ARG A 147 9.26 -15.20 3.63
C ARG A 147 10.66 -14.60 3.89
N LEU A 148 10.75 -13.43 4.51
CA LEU A 148 12.05 -12.82 4.84
C LEU A 148 12.76 -13.61 5.94
N TRP A 149 12.06 -13.89 7.05
CA TRP A 149 12.60 -14.64 8.17
C TRP A 149 12.90 -16.09 7.81
N TRP A 150 12.03 -16.71 7.02
CA TRP A 150 12.24 -18.06 6.49
C TRP A 150 13.54 -18.17 5.70
N ASN A 151 13.81 -17.22 4.80
CA ASN A 151 15.05 -17.19 4.01
C ASN A 151 16.31 -16.99 4.88
N LYS A 152 16.17 -16.36 6.05
CA LYS A 152 17.24 -16.22 7.05
C LYS A 152 17.36 -17.43 7.98
N GLN A 153 16.49 -18.42 7.83
CA GLN A 153 16.37 -19.58 8.75
C GLN A 153 16.12 -19.12 10.20
N ASP A 154 15.28 -18.11 10.38
CA ASP A 154 15.01 -17.47 11.66
C ASP A 154 13.50 -17.13 11.79
N HIS A 155 13.06 -16.62 12.93
CA HIS A 155 11.66 -16.30 13.20
C HIS A 155 11.48 -15.12 14.17
N VAL A 156 10.27 -14.58 14.21
CA VAL A 156 9.85 -13.58 15.20
C VAL A 156 9.17 -14.29 16.37
N SER A 157 9.75 -14.16 17.57
CA SER A 157 9.14 -14.66 18.81
C SER A 157 7.81 -13.96 19.08
N CYS A 158 6.75 -14.76 19.26
CA CYS A 158 5.39 -14.28 19.47
C CYS A 158 4.96 -14.41 20.95
N VAL A 159 5.19 -15.57 21.56
CA VAL A 159 4.83 -15.86 22.94
C VAL A 159 5.69 -17.00 23.50
N THR A 160 5.96 -16.97 24.80
CA THR A 160 6.57 -18.09 25.54
C THR A 160 5.53 -18.70 26.49
N VAL A 161 5.43 -20.02 26.51
CA VAL A 161 4.43 -20.78 27.28
C VAL A 161 5.10 -21.85 28.15
N SER A 162 4.46 -22.15 29.28
CA SER A 162 4.85 -23.23 30.21
C SER A 162 3.62 -23.68 31.00
N GLY A 163 3.59 -24.93 31.48
CA GLY A 163 2.42 -25.47 32.19
C GLY A 163 1.16 -25.46 31.32
N PRO A 164 -0.06 -25.49 31.89
CA PRO A 164 -1.30 -25.22 31.16
C PRO A 164 -1.34 -23.77 30.69
N PHE A 165 -1.72 -23.53 29.44
CA PHE A 165 -1.74 -22.18 28.88
C PHE A 165 -2.91 -21.95 27.90
N GLU A 166 -3.29 -20.69 27.79
CA GLU A 166 -4.14 -20.12 26.74
C GLU A 166 -3.46 -18.83 26.27
N ALA A 167 -2.82 -18.90 25.10
CA ALA A 167 -2.08 -17.80 24.51
C ALA A 167 -2.95 -17.07 23.48
N ASP A 168 -2.97 -15.75 23.59
CA ASP A 168 -3.62 -14.81 22.66
C ASP A 168 -2.55 -13.88 22.08
N VAL A 169 -2.17 -14.13 20.83
CA VAL A 169 -1.14 -13.36 20.14
C VAL A 169 -1.81 -12.41 19.15
N SER A 170 -1.86 -11.12 19.50
CA SER A 170 -2.36 -10.07 18.60
C SER A 170 -1.45 -9.90 17.38
N LEU A 171 -2.00 -10.11 16.18
CA LEU A 171 -1.25 -9.96 14.93
C LEU A 171 -0.90 -8.50 14.64
N ALA A 172 -1.71 -7.54 15.13
CA ALA A 172 -1.41 -6.12 15.03
C ALA A 172 -0.09 -5.74 15.73
N ARG A 173 0.31 -6.47 16.79
CA ARG A 173 1.59 -6.28 17.50
C ARG A 173 2.78 -6.96 16.82
N LEU A 174 2.54 -7.78 15.80
CA LEU A 174 3.58 -8.50 15.07
C LEU A 174 3.82 -7.91 13.69
N ILE A 175 2.87 -7.10 13.19
CA ILE A 175 2.89 -6.60 11.83
C ILE A 175 4.18 -5.83 11.53
N ASP A 176 4.74 -5.11 12.52
CA ASP A 176 6.02 -4.38 12.44
C ASP A 176 7.24 -5.27 12.16
N ARG A 177 7.14 -6.56 12.48
CA ARG A 177 8.23 -7.53 12.36
C ARG A 177 7.95 -8.67 11.38
N VAL A 178 6.69 -8.88 10.99
CA VAL A 178 6.24 -9.99 10.14
C VAL A 178 5.29 -9.46 9.06
N ASP A 179 5.58 -9.71 7.78
CA ASP A 179 4.61 -9.48 6.70
C ASP A 179 3.54 -10.58 6.73
N LEU A 180 2.40 -10.26 7.32
CA LEU A 180 1.26 -11.17 7.47
C LEU A 180 0.63 -11.62 6.15
N ARG A 181 1.02 -11.04 5.01
CA ARG A 181 0.58 -11.52 3.69
C ARG A 181 1.49 -12.61 3.13
N GLU A 182 2.69 -12.77 3.70
CA GLU A 182 3.73 -13.67 3.22
C GLU A 182 4.16 -14.64 4.35
N LEU A 183 3.25 -15.00 5.24
CA LEU A 183 3.53 -15.87 6.38
C LEU A 183 3.75 -17.31 5.89
N VAL A 184 4.91 -17.90 6.18
CA VAL A 184 5.27 -19.25 5.74
C VAL A 184 4.92 -20.29 6.80
N ALA A 185 5.31 -20.03 8.05
CA ALA A 185 5.19 -21.01 9.12
C ALA A 185 5.04 -20.40 10.51
N LEU A 186 4.52 -21.20 11.43
CA LEU A 186 4.75 -21.04 12.87
C LEU A 186 6.01 -21.83 13.26
N THR A 187 6.76 -21.33 14.23
CA THR A 187 7.88 -22.05 14.82
C THR A 187 7.55 -22.40 16.27
N VAL A 188 8.01 -23.57 16.72
CA VAL A 188 7.94 -24.01 18.11
C VAL A 188 9.35 -24.38 18.54
N THR A 189 9.90 -23.67 19.53
CA THR A 189 11.27 -23.86 20.00
C THR A 189 11.27 -24.18 21.48
N ALA A 190 11.85 -25.34 21.85
CA ALA A 190 12.08 -25.68 23.25
C ALA A 190 13.33 -24.95 23.76
N ARG A 191 13.19 -24.20 24.85
CA ARG A 191 14.34 -23.53 25.50
C ARG A 191 15.11 -24.47 26.42
N GLU A 192 14.45 -25.54 26.87
CA GLU A 192 14.99 -26.57 27.74
C GLU A 192 14.56 -27.92 27.18
N VAL A 193 15.42 -28.93 27.29
CA VAL A 193 15.12 -30.31 26.93
C VAL A 193 15.46 -31.23 28.11
N PRO A 194 14.66 -32.29 28.38
CA PRO A 194 13.48 -32.70 27.62
C PRO A 194 12.28 -31.78 27.87
N ALA A 195 11.46 -31.62 26.83
CA ALA A 195 10.21 -30.84 26.90
C ALA A 195 9.12 -31.51 26.06
N GLU A 196 7.87 -31.25 26.40
CA GLU A 196 6.70 -31.71 25.65
C GLU A 196 5.73 -30.54 25.47
N LEU A 197 5.24 -30.33 24.25
CA LEU A 197 4.13 -29.43 23.94
C LEU A 197 2.92 -30.25 23.53
N THR A 198 1.82 -30.13 24.26
CA THR A 198 0.51 -30.59 23.82
C THR A 198 -0.33 -29.37 23.40
N ILE A 199 -0.59 -29.22 22.11
CA ILE A 199 -1.53 -28.23 21.58
C ILE A 199 -2.90 -28.88 21.46
N GLN A 200 -3.87 -28.39 22.23
CA GLN A 200 -5.25 -28.85 22.19
C GLN A 200 -6.04 -28.15 21.10
N ARG A 201 -5.81 -26.83 20.93
CA ARG A 201 -6.43 -26.02 19.89
C ARG A 201 -5.45 -24.94 19.43
N ALA A 202 -5.38 -24.71 18.13
CA ALA A 202 -4.71 -23.56 17.56
C ALA A 202 -5.50 -23.04 16.35
N TRP A 203 -5.79 -21.76 16.32
CA TRP A 203 -6.53 -21.14 15.23
C TRP A 203 -6.16 -19.67 15.05
N LEU A 204 -6.31 -19.19 13.83
CA LEU A 204 -6.33 -17.76 13.54
C LEU A 204 -7.77 -17.28 13.70
N GLU A 205 -7.96 -16.22 14.45
CA GLU A 205 -9.25 -15.59 14.72
C GLU A 205 -9.40 -14.34 13.85
N ALA A 206 -10.47 -14.27 13.05
CA ALA A 206 -10.73 -13.10 12.22
C ALA A 206 -11.21 -11.92 13.06
N HIS A 207 -11.11 -10.70 12.50
CA HIS A 207 -11.83 -9.59 13.10
C HIS A 207 -13.33 -9.90 13.09
N PRO A 208 -14.05 -9.69 14.21
CA PRO A 208 -15.50 -9.71 14.15
C PRO A 208 -15.93 -8.66 13.12
N VAL A 209 -16.88 -9.02 12.26
CA VAL A 209 -17.45 -8.08 11.29
C VAL A 209 -18.16 -6.99 12.09
N GLN A 210 -17.46 -5.90 12.39
CA GLN A 210 -18.10 -4.71 12.91
C GLN A 210 -19.02 -4.20 11.81
N GLN A 211 -20.28 -3.93 12.18
CA GLN A 211 -21.17 -3.22 11.27
C GLN A 211 -20.51 -1.88 10.95
N ALA A 212 -20.09 -1.71 9.70
CA ALA A 212 -19.62 -0.44 9.22
C ALA A 212 -20.72 0.59 9.49
N GLY A 213 -20.37 1.69 10.17
CA GLY A 213 -21.25 2.84 10.27
C GLY A 213 -21.61 3.36 8.89
N ALA A 214 -22.55 4.32 8.82
CA ALA A 214 -22.86 4.95 7.54
C ALA A 214 -21.58 5.53 6.91
N MET A 215 -21.26 5.07 5.69
CA MET A 215 -20.09 5.52 4.95
C MET A 215 -20.10 7.04 4.82
N LYS A 216 -19.03 7.69 5.28
CA LYS A 216 -18.89 9.14 5.19
C LYS A 216 -18.57 9.56 3.76
N ARG A 217 -18.89 10.81 3.42
CA ARG A 217 -18.64 11.39 2.10
C ARG A 217 -17.83 12.67 2.28
N GLY A 218 -16.78 12.83 1.48
CA GLY A 218 -15.94 14.02 1.49
C GLY A 218 -15.59 14.50 0.09
N LEU A 219 -14.96 15.67 0.02
CA LEU A 219 -14.63 16.34 -1.23
C LEU A 219 -13.34 17.16 -1.09
N TRP A 220 -12.52 17.16 -2.14
CA TRP A 220 -11.32 18.00 -2.21
C TRP A 220 -11.58 19.32 -2.92
N VAL A 221 -10.94 20.37 -2.39
CA VAL A 221 -10.94 21.73 -2.94
C VAL A 221 -9.48 22.19 -3.05
N TRP A 222 -8.90 21.99 -4.24
CA TRP A 222 -7.49 22.25 -4.52
C TRP A 222 -7.14 23.72 -4.74
N ASP A 223 -8.13 24.58 -5.00
CA ASP A 223 -7.93 25.99 -5.30
C ASP A 223 -8.56 26.87 -4.20
N LEU A 224 -7.69 27.44 -3.35
CA LEU A 224 -8.09 28.32 -2.25
C LEU A 224 -8.78 29.60 -2.73
N GLN A 225 -8.36 30.16 -3.87
CA GLN A 225 -8.95 31.39 -4.40
C GLN A 225 -10.38 31.14 -4.85
N LYS A 226 -10.62 30.04 -5.56
CA LYS A 226 -11.98 29.63 -5.93
C LYS A 226 -12.82 29.25 -4.72
N ALA A 227 -12.24 28.57 -3.74
CA ALA A 227 -12.90 28.27 -2.49
C ALA A 227 -13.44 29.52 -1.79
N GLN A 228 -12.65 30.60 -1.79
CA GLN A 228 -13.08 31.88 -1.25
C GLN A 228 -14.25 32.49 -2.04
N GLN A 229 -14.17 32.48 -3.37
CA GLN A 229 -15.18 33.08 -4.25
C GLN A 229 -16.50 32.31 -4.25
N GLN A 230 -16.45 30.99 -4.01
CA GLN A 230 -17.56 30.07 -4.20
C GLN A 230 -17.89 29.27 -2.93
N ALA A 231 -17.55 29.80 -1.75
CA ALA A 231 -17.73 29.13 -0.46
C ALA A 231 -19.17 28.62 -0.22
N ASP A 232 -20.19 29.42 -0.58
CA ASP A 232 -21.60 29.01 -0.45
C ASP A 232 -22.00 27.89 -1.42
N GLN A 233 -21.45 27.93 -2.64
CA GLN A 233 -21.70 26.90 -3.62
C GLN A 233 -21.09 25.57 -3.18
N ILE A 234 -19.88 25.57 -2.61
CA ILE A 234 -19.24 24.38 -2.03
C ILE A 234 -20.11 23.76 -0.92
N VAL A 235 -20.65 24.59 -0.01
CA VAL A 235 -21.56 24.12 1.05
C VAL A 235 -22.85 23.54 0.44
N LYS A 236 -23.41 24.20 -0.57
CA LYS A 236 -24.60 23.71 -1.29
C LYS A 236 -24.33 22.37 -1.96
N THR A 237 -23.20 22.22 -2.64
CA THR A 237 -22.76 20.95 -3.23
C THR A 237 -22.67 19.88 -2.14
N CYS A 238 -22.01 20.18 -1.01
CA CYS A 238 -21.86 19.23 0.08
C CYS A 238 -23.21 18.74 0.62
N ARG A 239 -24.15 19.66 0.86
CA ARG A 239 -25.51 19.32 1.30
C ARG A 239 -26.23 18.43 0.29
N SER A 240 -26.08 18.72 -1.01
CA SER A 240 -26.76 17.95 -2.07
C SER A 240 -26.31 16.50 -2.19
N ILE A 241 -25.03 16.22 -1.89
CA ILE A 241 -24.46 14.87 -1.96
C ILE A 241 -24.31 14.21 -0.58
N GLY A 242 -24.75 14.86 0.50
CA GLY A 242 -24.56 14.39 1.87
C GLY A 242 -23.09 14.34 2.32
N CYS A 243 -22.24 15.16 1.72
CA CYS A 243 -20.85 15.33 2.13
C CYS A 243 -20.78 16.01 3.51
N ARG A 244 -19.89 15.48 4.37
CA ARG A 244 -19.64 15.98 5.73
C ARG A 244 -18.17 16.28 5.97
N ARG A 245 -17.31 16.11 4.97
CA ARG A 245 -15.87 16.37 5.07
C ARG A 245 -15.35 17.15 3.86
N LEU A 246 -14.60 18.21 4.10
CA LEU A 246 -13.86 18.94 3.08
C LEU A 246 -12.37 18.89 3.39
N SER A 247 -11.53 18.61 2.41
CA SER A 247 -10.11 18.95 2.51
C SER A 247 -9.79 20.07 1.54
N ILE A 248 -9.23 21.16 2.05
CA ILE A 248 -8.97 22.39 1.30
C ILE A 248 -7.48 22.71 1.29
N GLN A 249 -6.94 23.02 0.10
CA GLN A 249 -5.57 23.44 -0.08
C GLN A 249 -5.24 24.61 0.85
N MET A 250 -4.24 24.44 1.71
CA MET A 250 -3.78 25.50 2.59
C MET A 250 -2.88 26.49 1.82
N PRO A 251 -2.75 27.75 2.30
CA PRO A 251 -1.83 28.70 1.70
C PRO A 251 -0.39 28.22 1.79
N SER A 252 0.45 28.69 0.86
CA SER A 252 1.89 28.49 0.97
C SER A 252 2.45 29.26 2.16
N ALA A 253 3.52 28.73 2.76
CA ALA A 253 4.20 29.34 3.90
C ALA A 253 4.65 30.79 3.64
N GLY A 254 4.92 31.16 2.38
CA GLY A 254 5.32 32.52 1.96
C GLY A 254 4.15 33.46 1.65
N ASP A 255 2.90 33.01 1.68
CA ASP A 255 1.75 33.85 1.33
C ASP A 255 1.50 34.96 2.36
N PRO A 256 0.90 36.10 1.99
CA PRO A 256 0.60 37.18 2.94
C PRO A 256 -0.37 36.76 4.06
N ASP A 257 -0.29 37.42 5.23
CA ASP A 257 -1.17 37.16 6.39
C ASP A 257 -2.67 37.32 6.05
N SER A 258 -3.01 38.13 5.05
CA SER A 258 -4.38 38.28 4.56
C SER A 258 -4.92 36.99 3.94
N VAL A 259 -4.08 36.20 3.26
CA VAL A 259 -4.45 34.91 2.68
C VAL A 259 -4.66 33.87 3.81
N TRP A 260 -3.77 33.84 4.80
CA TRP A 260 -3.92 32.97 5.98
C TRP A 260 -5.18 33.27 6.79
N ARG A 261 -5.46 34.55 7.07
CA ARG A 261 -6.71 34.96 7.74
C ARG A 261 -7.95 34.55 6.94
N THR A 262 -7.88 34.63 5.63
CA THR A 262 -8.97 34.18 4.73
C THR A 262 -9.18 32.67 4.86
N PHE A 263 -8.10 31.88 4.79
CA PHE A 263 -8.15 30.43 4.97
C PHE A 263 -8.77 30.05 6.32
N CYS A 264 -8.27 30.57 7.44
CA CYS A 264 -8.81 30.25 8.76
C CYS A 264 -10.30 30.70 8.91
N SER A 265 -10.70 31.79 8.23
CA SER A 265 -12.10 32.21 8.19
C SER A 265 -13.00 31.24 7.41
N LEU A 266 -12.52 30.66 6.31
CA LEU A 266 -13.24 29.62 5.56
C LEU A 266 -13.39 28.35 6.39
N VAL A 267 -12.32 27.91 7.06
CA VAL A 267 -12.34 26.77 7.98
C VAL A 267 -13.40 26.95 9.06
N ARG A 268 -13.41 28.10 9.75
CA ARG A 268 -14.43 28.42 10.76
C ARG A 268 -15.83 28.36 10.17
N ARG A 269 -16.06 29.03 9.03
CA ARG A 269 -17.37 29.10 8.37
C ARG A 269 -17.91 27.71 8.04
N TRP A 270 -17.11 26.83 7.43
CA TRP A 270 -17.59 25.49 7.07
C TRP A 270 -17.76 24.58 8.28
N ARG A 271 -16.97 24.76 9.33
CA ARG A 271 -17.19 24.07 10.61
C ARG A 271 -18.52 24.47 11.24
N ASP A 272 -18.89 25.76 11.18
CA ASP A 272 -20.18 26.26 11.68
C ASP A 272 -21.38 25.67 10.89
N GLU A 273 -21.13 25.22 9.66
CA GLU A 273 -22.09 24.47 8.83
C GLU A 273 -22.11 22.95 9.13
N GLY A 274 -21.37 22.51 10.14
CA GLY A 274 -21.26 21.10 10.54
C GLY A 274 -20.47 20.24 9.54
N ILE A 275 -19.53 20.84 8.82
CA ILE A 275 -18.59 20.16 7.93
C ILE A 275 -17.25 19.99 8.64
N GLU A 276 -16.72 18.77 8.65
CA GLU A 276 -15.36 18.47 9.09
C GLU A 276 -14.38 18.99 8.05
N VAL A 277 -13.51 19.94 8.43
CA VAL A 277 -12.56 20.56 7.49
C VAL A 277 -11.16 20.08 7.80
N LEU A 278 -10.45 19.52 6.81
CA LEU A 278 -9.03 19.20 6.87
C LEU A 278 -8.25 20.25 6.06
N ALA A 279 -7.08 20.65 6.56
CA ALA A 279 -6.10 21.29 5.69
C ALA A 279 -5.54 20.26 4.72
N LEU A 280 -5.30 20.65 3.47
CA LEU A 280 -4.71 19.82 2.43
C LEU A 280 -3.46 20.51 1.91
N ASP A 281 -2.38 19.75 1.72
CA ASP A 281 -1.22 20.20 0.96
C ASP A 281 -0.40 18.98 0.51
N GLY A 282 0.55 19.17 -0.38
CA GLY A 282 1.40 18.09 -0.83
C GLY A 282 1.90 18.34 -2.24
N TYR A 283 3.08 17.80 -2.51
CA TYR A 283 3.72 17.84 -3.81
C TYR A 283 4.80 16.75 -3.83
N PRO A 284 5.17 16.21 -5.00
CA PRO A 284 6.12 15.09 -5.11
C PRO A 284 7.46 15.34 -4.38
N GLU A 285 8.02 16.55 -4.48
CA GLU A 285 9.31 16.93 -3.90
C GLU A 285 9.30 16.90 -2.36
N ALA A 286 8.13 16.99 -1.72
CA ALA A 286 8.00 16.87 -0.28
C ALA A 286 8.37 15.46 0.21
N ALA A 287 8.43 14.46 -0.68
CA ALA A 287 8.93 13.14 -0.34
C ALA A 287 10.41 13.17 0.09
N VAL A 288 11.22 14.02 -0.54
CA VAL A 288 12.67 14.12 -0.29
C VAL A 288 13.08 15.38 0.46
N ASN A 289 12.33 16.46 0.29
CA ASN A 289 12.55 17.74 0.96
C ASN A 289 11.20 18.35 1.41
N PRO A 290 10.75 18.03 2.63
CA PRO A 290 9.49 18.51 3.15
C PRO A 290 9.57 19.92 3.77
N ASP A 291 10.69 20.64 3.73
CA ASP A 291 10.89 21.88 4.50
C ASP A 291 9.82 22.95 4.23
N ARG A 292 9.45 23.15 2.95
CA ARG A 292 8.38 24.11 2.59
C ARG A 292 7.03 23.68 3.15
N LEU A 293 6.69 22.39 3.07
CA LEU A 293 5.47 21.84 3.65
C LEU A 293 5.47 21.98 5.18
N LEU A 294 6.58 21.64 5.85
CA LEU A 294 6.74 21.78 7.30
C LEU A 294 6.62 23.25 7.76
N ALA A 295 7.15 24.20 6.98
CA ALA A 295 6.97 25.62 7.24
C ALA A 295 5.50 26.05 7.12
N GLY A 296 4.77 25.51 6.14
CA GLY A 296 3.34 25.72 5.98
C GLY A 296 2.53 25.17 7.17
N ILE A 297 2.82 23.95 7.60
CA ILE A 297 2.18 23.31 8.76
C ILE A 297 2.43 24.11 10.03
N ARG A 298 3.67 24.56 10.25
CA ARG A 298 4.00 25.40 11.41
C ARG A 298 3.17 26.69 11.41
N ARG A 299 3.05 27.34 10.24
CA ARG A 299 2.26 28.56 10.11
C ARG A 299 0.76 28.30 10.29
N LEU A 300 0.24 27.19 9.78
CA LEU A 300 -1.15 26.76 9.99
C LEU A 300 -1.49 26.68 11.48
N VAL A 301 -0.62 26.05 12.28
CA VAL A 301 -0.82 25.92 13.74
C VAL A 301 -0.83 27.29 14.42
N VAL A 302 0.09 28.19 14.03
CA VAL A 302 0.20 29.53 14.62
C VAL A 302 -0.97 30.44 14.22
N GLU A 303 -1.33 30.49 12.95
CA GLU A 303 -2.32 31.43 12.42
C GLU A 303 -3.76 31.03 12.73
N CYS A 304 -4.08 29.73 12.66
CA CYS A 304 -5.44 29.28 12.89
C CYS A 304 -5.75 29.01 14.37
N GLY A 305 -4.77 28.70 15.24
CA GLY A 305 -5.00 28.56 16.69
C GLY A 305 -6.27 27.76 17.04
N ASP A 306 -7.24 28.39 17.74
CA ASP A 306 -8.51 27.76 18.14
C ASP A 306 -9.46 27.38 16.98
N VAL A 307 -9.15 27.80 15.76
CA VAL A 307 -9.83 27.40 14.52
C VAL A 307 -8.99 26.50 13.65
N LEU A 308 -8.06 25.76 14.26
CA LEU A 308 -7.34 24.71 13.57
C LEU A 308 -8.32 23.76 12.85
N PRO A 309 -8.01 23.34 11.61
CA PRO A 309 -8.75 22.29 10.94
C PRO A 309 -8.81 21.01 11.79
N ALA A 310 -9.83 20.18 11.54
CA ALA A 310 -10.03 18.91 12.23
C ALA A 310 -8.93 17.87 11.95
N GLY A 311 -8.05 18.13 10.99
CA GLY A 311 -6.90 17.30 10.64
C GLY A 311 -6.06 17.93 9.53
N LEU A 312 -4.91 17.33 9.26
CA LEU A 312 -4.10 17.60 8.07
C LEU A 312 -4.17 16.40 7.14
N GLN A 313 -4.41 16.65 5.87
CA GLN A 313 -4.29 15.66 4.81
C GLN A 313 -3.12 16.01 3.91
N VAL A 314 -2.27 15.02 3.61
CA VAL A 314 -1.12 15.22 2.73
C VAL A 314 -1.21 14.37 1.46
N ASP A 315 -0.95 15.00 0.31
CA ASP A 315 -0.84 14.35 -0.99
C ASP A 315 0.59 14.42 -1.53
N ILE A 316 1.45 13.53 -1.01
CA ILE A 316 2.85 13.47 -1.42
C ILE A 316 3.00 12.25 -2.33
N GLU A 317 3.26 12.51 -3.60
CA GLU A 317 3.33 11.50 -4.66
C GLU A 317 4.80 11.24 -5.08
N PRO A 318 5.58 10.45 -4.30
CA PRO A 318 6.99 10.20 -4.61
C PRO A 318 7.19 9.55 -5.99
N TYR A 319 6.18 8.86 -6.51
CA TYR A 319 6.23 8.21 -7.81
C TYR A 319 6.23 9.17 -9.00
N LEU A 320 5.95 10.46 -8.80
CA LEU A 320 6.00 11.47 -9.86
C LEU A 320 7.37 12.15 -9.99
N LEU A 321 8.31 11.93 -9.06
CA LEU A 321 9.62 12.60 -9.13
C LEU A 321 10.44 12.08 -10.33
N PRO A 322 11.00 12.96 -11.18
CA PRO A 322 11.63 12.60 -12.46
C PRO A 322 12.96 11.87 -12.35
N GLU A 323 13.58 11.82 -11.16
CA GLU A 323 14.90 11.24 -11.04
C GLU A 323 14.87 9.70 -11.07
N ALA A 324 15.96 9.18 -11.62
CA ALA A 324 16.46 7.83 -11.60
C ALA A 324 16.62 7.20 -10.21
N ARG A 325 15.66 7.29 -9.28
CA ARG A 325 15.70 6.66 -7.94
C ARG A 325 14.30 6.31 -7.43
N LEU A 326 13.61 5.36 -8.04
CA LEU A 326 12.42 4.72 -7.43
C LEU A 326 12.73 3.42 -6.70
N GLY A 327 13.92 3.41 -6.12
CA GLY A 327 14.35 2.33 -5.25
C GLY A 327 13.68 2.46 -3.91
N GLN A 328 13.99 1.52 -3.03
CA GLN A 328 13.56 1.60 -1.64
C GLN A 328 13.97 2.92 -0.97
N ASP A 329 15.07 3.55 -1.41
CA ASP A 329 15.53 4.85 -0.90
C ASP A 329 14.48 5.96 -0.99
N ARG A 330 13.75 6.07 -2.11
CA ARG A 330 12.74 7.14 -2.25
C ARG A 330 11.56 6.93 -1.31
N TYR A 331 11.10 5.69 -1.20
CA TYR A 331 10.02 5.39 -0.27
C TYR A 331 10.50 5.51 1.18
N ARG A 332 11.79 5.29 1.46
CA ARG A 332 12.40 5.61 2.76
C ARG A 332 12.34 7.12 3.04
N ASP A 333 12.76 7.95 2.08
CA ASP A 333 12.71 9.41 2.23
C ASP A 333 11.27 9.90 2.44
N TYR A 334 10.32 9.37 1.67
CA TYR A 334 8.89 9.62 1.85
C TYR A 334 8.42 9.27 3.28
N LEU A 335 8.82 8.11 3.83
CA LEU A 335 8.50 7.71 5.19
C LEU A 335 9.18 8.61 6.25
N ILE A 336 10.38 9.12 5.98
CA ILE A 336 11.05 10.11 6.85
C ILE A 336 10.24 11.41 6.86
N SER A 337 9.84 11.89 5.68
CA SER A 337 9.03 13.11 5.53
C SER A 337 7.69 13.00 6.25
N LEU A 338 6.98 11.87 6.12
CA LEU A 338 5.76 11.61 6.89
C LEU A 338 5.98 11.61 8.40
N ALA A 339 7.12 11.08 8.88
CA ALA A 339 7.45 11.10 10.31
C ALA A 339 7.71 12.54 10.81
N GLN A 340 8.40 13.37 10.02
CA GLN A 340 8.63 14.79 10.34
C GLN A 340 7.32 15.59 10.37
N ILE A 341 6.40 15.32 9.43
CA ILE A 341 5.06 15.92 9.41
C ILE A 341 4.29 15.54 10.67
N ARG A 342 4.25 14.25 11.03
CA ARG A 342 3.57 13.79 12.25
C ARG A 342 4.13 14.44 13.52
N GLN A 343 5.45 14.63 13.60
CA GLN A 343 6.10 15.30 14.74
C GLN A 343 5.79 16.80 14.82
N MET A 344 5.49 17.45 13.69
CA MET A 344 5.13 18.88 13.65
C MET A 344 3.69 19.14 14.09
N LEU A 345 2.80 18.15 13.93
CA LEU A 345 1.39 18.29 14.27
C LEU A 345 1.15 18.17 15.79
N PRO A 346 0.18 18.91 16.33
CA PRO A 346 -0.31 18.66 17.68
C PRO A 346 -0.79 17.20 17.84
N PRO A 347 -0.65 16.59 19.04
CA PRO A 347 -0.98 15.18 19.25
C PRO A 347 -2.42 14.79 18.88
N ASP A 348 -3.36 15.71 19.08
CA ASP A 348 -4.79 15.56 18.84
C ASP A 348 -5.24 15.88 17.41
N VAL A 349 -4.34 16.39 16.56
CA VAL A 349 -4.61 16.67 15.15
C VAL A 349 -4.27 15.45 14.31
N PRO A 350 -5.26 14.75 13.71
CA PRO A 350 -5.00 13.57 12.90
C PRO A 350 -4.24 13.89 11.62
N LEU A 351 -3.33 12.98 11.24
CA LEU A 351 -2.68 12.97 9.93
C LEU A 351 -3.38 11.99 8.99
N SER A 352 -3.96 12.51 7.91
CA SER A 352 -4.51 11.75 6.79
C SER A 352 -3.52 11.73 5.64
N VAL A 353 -3.27 10.58 5.03
CA VAL A 353 -2.31 10.47 3.92
C VAL A 353 -3.03 9.95 2.67
N ILE A 354 -2.93 10.70 1.58
CA ILE A 354 -3.40 10.25 0.26
C ILE A 354 -2.35 9.31 -0.31
N VAL A 355 -2.80 8.13 -0.73
CA VAL A 355 -1.93 7.04 -1.16
C VAL A 355 -2.53 6.35 -2.37
N PRO A 356 -1.70 5.80 -3.26
CA PRO A 356 -2.21 4.99 -4.33
C PRO A 356 -2.50 3.55 -3.88
N PHE A 357 -3.36 2.86 -4.62
CA PHE A 357 -3.79 1.50 -4.28
C PHE A 357 -2.67 0.44 -4.29
N TRP A 358 -1.55 0.67 -4.99
CA TRP A 358 -0.50 -0.33 -5.17
C TRP A 358 0.60 -0.31 -4.10
N PHE A 359 0.65 0.70 -3.22
CA PHE A 359 1.62 0.78 -2.12
C PHE A 359 1.72 -0.46 -1.22
N PRO A 360 0.66 -1.24 -0.95
CA PRO A 360 0.80 -2.50 -0.23
C PRO A 360 1.80 -3.46 -0.91
N GLN A 361 1.91 -3.44 -2.24
CA GLN A 361 2.80 -4.33 -3.01
C GLN A 361 4.26 -3.86 -3.01
N VAL A 362 4.53 -2.65 -2.52
CA VAL A 362 5.88 -2.11 -2.39
C VAL A 362 6.45 -2.53 -1.04
N SER A 363 7.66 -3.06 -1.04
CA SER A 363 8.42 -3.37 0.18
C SER A 363 9.63 -2.44 0.31
N VAL A 364 9.77 -1.84 1.49
CA VAL A 364 10.89 -0.98 1.87
C VAL A 364 11.53 -1.62 3.09
N GLU A 365 12.82 -1.97 2.99
CA GLU A 365 13.57 -2.61 4.08
C GLU A 365 12.94 -3.92 4.57
N GLY A 366 12.35 -4.68 3.63
CA GLY A 366 11.72 -5.96 3.91
C GLY A 366 10.31 -5.87 4.51
N ARG A 367 9.73 -4.67 4.62
CA ARG A 367 8.40 -4.43 5.19
C ARG A 367 7.47 -3.75 4.18
N SER A 368 6.17 -4.01 4.25
CA SER A 368 5.20 -3.36 3.36
C SER A 368 5.22 -1.83 3.55
N LEU A 369 5.21 -1.08 2.45
CA LEU A 369 5.11 0.38 2.49
C LEU A 369 3.77 0.83 3.08
N ALA A 370 2.67 0.18 2.73
CA ALA A 370 1.35 0.53 3.25
C ALA A 370 1.28 0.46 4.79
N GLN A 371 1.88 -0.59 5.34
CA GLN A 371 2.02 -0.74 6.78
C GLN A 371 2.84 0.41 7.40
N GLN A 372 4.00 0.73 6.82
CA GLN A 372 4.87 1.79 7.31
C GLN A 372 4.23 3.19 7.21
N VAL A 373 3.33 3.39 6.22
CA VAL A 373 2.48 4.59 6.16
C VAL A 373 1.51 4.62 7.34
N PHE A 374 0.81 3.52 7.64
CA PHE A 374 -0.08 3.48 8.81
C PHE A 374 0.64 3.66 10.15
N GLU A 375 1.95 3.42 10.27
CA GLU A 375 2.68 3.78 11.50
C GLU A 375 2.73 5.29 11.74
N ARG A 376 2.62 6.09 10.67
CA ARG A 376 2.79 7.54 10.70
C ARG A 376 1.47 8.29 10.51
N ALA A 377 0.51 7.68 9.84
CA ALA A 377 -0.81 8.23 9.55
C ALA A 377 -1.88 7.72 10.52
N ASP A 378 -2.88 8.54 10.82
CA ASP A 378 -4.06 8.16 11.58
C ASP A 378 -5.16 7.59 10.68
N GLU A 379 -5.21 8.01 9.42
CA GLU A 379 -6.07 7.46 8.37
C GLU A 379 -5.38 7.58 6.99
N VAL A 380 -5.90 6.82 6.01
CA VAL A 380 -5.44 6.92 4.62
C VAL A 380 -6.62 7.13 3.67
N VAL A 381 -6.36 7.85 2.57
CA VAL A 381 -7.28 7.95 1.43
C VAL A 381 -6.65 7.31 0.21
N VAL A 382 -7.27 6.25 -0.27
CA VAL A 382 -6.74 5.45 -1.38
C VAL A 382 -7.26 5.98 -2.71
N MET A 383 -6.35 6.49 -3.53
CA MET A 383 -6.58 6.77 -4.93
C MET A 383 -6.62 5.44 -5.71
N SER A 384 -7.83 5.01 -6.06
CA SER A 384 -8.02 3.77 -6.84
C SER A 384 -7.86 3.97 -8.34
N TYR A 385 -8.07 5.20 -8.84
CA TYR A 385 -8.08 5.52 -10.28
C TYR A 385 -8.95 4.55 -11.08
N ARG A 386 -10.19 4.32 -10.63
CA ARG A 386 -11.14 3.40 -11.26
C ARG A 386 -12.52 4.01 -11.29
N ALA A 387 -13.14 3.92 -12.45
CA ALA A 387 -14.51 4.34 -12.68
C ALA A 387 -15.52 3.17 -12.57
N ASP A 388 -15.01 1.96 -12.28
CA ASP A 388 -15.78 0.79 -11.86
C ASP A 388 -15.60 0.57 -10.34
N VAL A 389 -16.71 0.49 -9.61
CA VAL A 389 -16.70 0.41 -8.14
C VAL A 389 -16.18 -0.93 -7.64
N ALA A 390 -16.52 -2.03 -8.31
CA ALA A 390 -16.09 -3.36 -7.89
C ALA A 390 -14.58 -3.53 -8.08
N GLU A 391 -14.04 -3.04 -9.20
CA GLU A 391 -12.60 -2.99 -9.44
C GLU A 391 -11.89 -2.13 -8.40
N ALA A 392 -12.43 -0.93 -8.10
CA ALA A 392 -11.85 -0.04 -7.11
C ALA A 392 -11.79 -0.68 -5.69
N LEU A 393 -12.89 -1.29 -5.25
CA LEU A 393 -12.96 -1.99 -3.97
C LEU A 393 -11.98 -3.17 -3.91
N ALA A 394 -11.83 -3.92 -5.00
CA ALA A 394 -10.88 -5.02 -5.08
C ALA A 394 -9.42 -4.55 -4.98
N LEU A 395 -9.08 -3.41 -5.57
CA LEU A 395 -7.74 -2.82 -5.48
C LEU A 395 -7.43 -2.26 -4.08
N MET A 396 -8.46 -1.88 -3.33
CA MET A 396 -8.31 -1.38 -1.95
C MET A 396 -8.27 -2.46 -0.88
N ASP A 397 -8.50 -3.73 -1.22
CA ASP A 397 -8.66 -4.83 -0.24
C ASP A 397 -7.51 -4.88 0.78
N ASP A 398 -6.25 -4.80 0.33
CA ASP A 398 -5.11 -4.83 1.26
C ASP A 398 -5.06 -3.59 2.18
N TRP A 399 -5.35 -2.41 1.66
CA TRP A 399 -5.43 -1.18 2.46
C TRP A 399 -6.49 -1.31 3.56
N VAL A 400 -7.70 -1.77 3.21
CA VAL A 400 -8.78 -1.97 4.17
C VAL A 400 -8.38 -3.00 5.22
N ARG A 401 -7.73 -4.10 4.84
CA ARG A 401 -7.29 -5.13 5.79
C ARG A 401 -6.24 -4.62 6.77
N TYR A 402 -5.26 -3.84 6.29
CA TYR A 402 -4.34 -3.13 7.19
C TYR A 402 -5.07 -2.17 8.12
N GLY A 403 -6.00 -1.38 7.59
CA GLY A 403 -6.81 -0.44 8.38
C GLY A 403 -7.61 -1.14 9.47
N VAL A 404 -8.27 -2.26 9.17
CA VAL A 404 -8.99 -3.09 10.15
C VAL A 404 -8.06 -3.62 11.22
N LEU A 405 -6.92 -4.20 10.82
CA LEU A 405 -5.96 -4.78 11.74
C LEU A 405 -5.37 -3.74 12.71
N LEU A 406 -5.14 -2.53 12.22
CA LEU A 406 -4.56 -1.43 12.99
C LEU A 406 -5.60 -0.51 13.65
N GLY A 407 -6.89 -0.74 13.40
CA GLY A 407 -7.96 0.13 13.87
C GLY A 407 -7.94 1.54 13.25
N LYS A 408 -7.42 1.68 12.02
CA LYS A 408 -7.25 2.97 11.33
C LYS A 408 -8.20 3.10 10.14
N PRO A 409 -8.89 4.25 9.97
CA PRO A 409 -9.82 4.46 8.87
C PRO A 409 -9.14 4.41 7.49
N VAL A 410 -9.84 3.80 6.54
CA VAL A 410 -9.47 3.78 5.11
C VAL A 410 -10.59 4.40 4.32
N TRP A 411 -10.27 5.42 3.53
CA TRP A 411 -11.19 6.07 2.61
C TRP A 411 -10.85 5.67 1.18
N GLY A 412 -11.84 5.58 0.31
CA GLY A 412 -11.62 5.52 -1.14
C GLY A 412 -11.64 6.92 -1.74
N ALA A 413 -11.17 7.06 -2.98
CA ALA A 413 -11.32 8.28 -3.76
C ALA A 413 -11.86 8.01 -5.17
N LEU A 414 -12.74 8.90 -5.65
CA LEU A 414 -13.27 8.91 -7.02
C LEU A 414 -12.66 10.05 -7.81
N GLU A 415 -12.00 9.74 -8.92
CA GLU A 415 -11.54 10.75 -9.87
C GLU A 415 -12.71 11.31 -10.68
N THR A 416 -12.84 12.63 -10.75
CA THR A 416 -13.87 13.34 -11.52
C THR A 416 -13.29 14.28 -12.59
N ARG A 417 -11.97 14.48 -12.62
CA ARG A 417 -11.27 15.21 -13.68
C ARG A 417 -10.91 14.31 -14.85
N PRO A 418 -10.91 14.81 -16.09
CA PRO A 418 -10.47 14.04 -17.24
C PRO A 418 -9.05 13.54 -17.05
N LEU A 419 -8.84 12.25 -17.31
CA LEU A 419 -7.52 11.64 -17.41
C LEU A 419 -7.24 11.30 -18.88
N PRO A 420 -6.00 11.47 -19.35
CA PRO A 420 -5.61 11.06 -20.70
C PRO A 420 -5.69 9.54 -20.86
N ASP A 421 -5.82 9.09 -22.11
CA ASP A 421 -5.58 7.70 -22.46
C ASP A 421 -4.08 7.39 -22.37
N GLU A 422 -3.77 6.19 -21.89
CA GLU A 422 -2.41 5.70 -21.73
C GLU A 422 -2.16 4.49 -22.63
N ARG A 423 -0.97 4.44 -23.23
CA ARG A 423 -0.47 3.28 -23.97
C ARG A 423 0.71 2.72 -23.22
N HIS A 424 0.73 1.40 -23.04
CA HIS A 424 1.75 0.69 -22.30
C HIS A 424 2.49 -0.30 -23.21
N LEU A 425 3.81 -0.33 -23.11
CA LEU A 425 4.67 -1.38 -23.65
C LEU A 425 5.52 -1.95 -22.51
N VAL A 426 5.39 -3.25 -22.25
CA VAL A 426 6.17 -3.97 -21.24
C VAL A 426 7.20 -4.85 -21.94
N LEU A 427 8.46 -4.62 -21.58
CA LEU A 427 9.64 -5.31 -22.08
C LEU A 427 10.25 -6.14 -20.94
N GLN A 428 10.47 -7.43 -21.17
CA GLN A 428 11.04 -8.36 -20.21
C GLN A 428 12.44 -8.80 -20.67
N LEU A 429 13.40 -8.87 -19.76
CA LEU A 429 14.76 -9.33 -20.03
C LEU A 429 14.73 -10.75 -20.62
N VAL A 430 15.51 -10.95 -21.67
CA VAL A 430 15.76 -12.27 -22.28
C VAL A 430 17.26 -12.50 -22.45
N ASP A 431 17.69 -13.76 -22.32
CA ASP A 431 19.11 -14.12 -22.42
C ASP A 431 19.57 -14.25 -23.89
N ARG A 432 18.62 -14.50 -24.79
CA ARG A 432 18.87 -14.88 -26.18
C ARG A 432 18.56 -13.73 -27.14
N PRO A 433 19.56 -13.20 -27.88
CA PRO A 433 19.36 -12.07 -28.80
C PRO A 433 18.29 -12.31 -29.86
N GLU A 434 18.10 -13.55 -30.29
CA GLU A 434 17.10 -13.95 -31.28
C GLU A 434 15.65 -13.86 -30.78
N GLU A 435 15.45 -13.83 -29.45
CA GLU A 435 14.13 -13.63 -28.83
C GLU A 435 13.82 -12.15 -28.61
N ALA A 436 14.81 -11.28 -28.81
CA ALA A 436 14.72 -9.87 -28.46
C ALA A 436 13.95 -9.08 -29.52
N THR A 437 12.96 -8.31 -29.06
CA THR A 437 12.22 -7.31 -29.85
C THR A 437 12.65 -5.88 -29.54
N ALA A 438 13.48 -5.70 -28.50
CA ALA A 438 14.10 -4.45 -28.12
C ALA A 438 15.48 -4.73 -27.48
N PHE A 439 16.36 -3.74 -27.49
CA PHE A 439 17.63 -3.83 -26.76
C PHE A 439 18.03 -2.49 -26.15
N PHE A 440 18.70 -2.56 -25.00
CA PHE A 440 19.29 -1.40 -24.34
C PHE A 440 20.80 -1.36 -24.58
N ASP A 441 21.28 -0.34 -25.28
CA ASP A 441 22.70 -0.05 -25.46
C ASP A 441 23.24 0.71 -24.23
N ARG A 442 23.89 -0.02 -23.32
CA ARG A 442 24.51 0.54 -22.11
C ARG A 442 25.53 1.63 -22.42
N SER A 443 26.25 1.51 -23.54
CA SER A 443 27.32 2.46 -23.90
C SER A 443 26.78 3.81 -24.37
N ARG A 444 25.56 3.82 -24.91
CA ARG A 444 24.91 5.04 -25.43
C ARG A 444 23.76 5.53 -24.56
N GLY A 445 23.35 4.76 -23.55
CA GLY A 445 22.18 5.08 -22.73
C GLY A 445 20.89 5.08 -23.56
N ARG A 446 20.75 4.15 -24.51
CA ARG A 446 19.62 4.15 -25.46
C ARG A 446 18.89 2.82 -25.46
N LEU A 447 17.58 2.88 -25.24
CA LEU A 447 16.66 1.79 -25.50
C LEU A 447 16.18 1.89 -26.95
N VAL A 448 16.35 0.82 -27.72
CA VAL A 448 15.93 0.73 -29.11
C VAL A 448 14.79 -0.28 -29.21
N LEU A 449 13.63 0.16 -29.69
CA LEU A 449 12.44 -0.67 -29.86
C LEU A 449 12.45 -1.40 -31.21
N ALA A 450 13.48 -2.20 -31.42
CA ALA A 450 13.62 -3.06 -32.59
C ALA A 450 14.48 -4.29 -32.25
N ALA A 451 14.32 -5.35 -33.05
CA ALA A 451 15.16 -6.54 -32.95
C ALA A 451 16.64 -6.18 -33.21
N PRO A 452 17.59 -6.68 -32.39
CA PRO A 452 19.01 -6.40 -32.58
C PRO A 452 19.50 -6.99 -33.90
N ARG A 453 20.22 -6.19 -34.69
CA ARG A 453 20.81 -6.66 -35.97
C ARG A 453 22.00 -7.59 -35.79
N SER A 454 22.62 -7.59 -34.60
CA SER A 454 23.75 -8.43 -34.23
C SER A 454 23.78 -8.63 -32.72
N ALA A 455 24.32 -9.76 -32.28
CA ALA A 455 24.68 -9.96 -30.88
C ALA A 455 25.88 -9.06 -30.52
N ASP A 456 25.80 -8.36 -29.39
CA ASP A 456 26.83 -7.47 -28.84
C ASP A 456 26.75 -7.53 -27.32
N SER A 457 27.88 -7.78 -26.66
CA SER A 457 27.94 -7.93 -25.19
C SER A 457 27.59 -6.65 -24.42
N ARG A 458 27.52 -5.49 -25.10
CA ARG A 458 27.09 -4.22 -24.52
C ARG A 458 25.57 -4.08 -24.44
N PHE A 459 24.83 -4.91 -25.15
CA PHE A 459 23.37 -4.85 -25.20
C PHE A 459 22.75 -5.69 -24.09
N ILE A 460 21.70 -5.14 -23.50
CA ILE A 460 20.74 -5.91 -22.70
C ILE A 460 19.53 -6.17 -23.60
N TYR A 461 19.12 -7.42 -23.72
CA TYR A 461 18.07 -7.84 -24.64
C TYR A 461 16.72 -7.93 -23.94
N PHE A 462 15.67 -7.48 -24.62
CA PHE A 462 14.31 -7.54 -24.11
C PHE A 462 13.35 -8.06 -25.17
N ALA A 463 12.34 -8.81 -24.72
CA ALA A 463 11.19 -9.18 -25.51
C ALA A 463 9.93 -8.44 -25.04
N GLU A 464 9.04 -8.12 -25.96
CA GLU A 464 7.71 -7.60 -25.65
C GLU A 464 6.91 -8.66 -24.88
N ALA A 465 6.67 -8.39 -23.60
CA ALA A 465 5.85 -9.24 -22.75
C ALA A 465 4.37 -8.86 -22.81
N ALA A 466 4.07 -7.55 -22.98
CA ALA A 466 2.71 -7.06 -23.12
C ALA A 466 2.67 -5.70 -23.81
N ARG A 467 1.56 -5.44 -24.50
CA ARG A 467 1.19 -4.12 -25.02
C ARG A 467 -0.31 -3.93 -24.86
N TYR A 468 -0.71 -2.83 -24.25
CA TYR A 468 -2.12 -2.56 -23.96
C TYR A 468 -2.40 -1.07 -23.83
N GLU A 469 -3.68 -0.71 -23.90
CA GLU A 469 -4.14 0.67 -23.72
C GLU A 469 -5.06 0.76 -22.51
N VAL A 470 -4.96 1.86 -21.77
CA VAL A 470 -5.81 2.20 -20.65
C VAL A 470 -6.55 3.48 -21.00
N GLN A 471 -7.85 3.33 -21.21
CA GLN A 471 -8.72 4.46 -21.53
C GLN A 471 -8.95 5.31 -20.26
N GLY A 472 -8.75 6.63 -20.35
CA GLY A 472 -8.91 7.54 -19.20
C GLY A 472 -10.33 7.51 -18.60
N SER A 473 -11.33 7.21 -19.43
CA SER A 473 -12.74 6.99 -19.02
C SER A 473 -12.97 5.75 -18.14
N ARG A 474 -11.99 4.84 -18.07
CA ARG A 474 -11.96 3.72 -17.11
C ARG A 474 -11.37 4.12 -15.76
N LEU A 475 -10.57 5.19 -15.74
CA LEU A 475 -9.87 5.66 -14.54
C LEU A 475 -10.64 6.78 -13.83
N SER A 476 -11.44 7.53 -14.59
CA SER A 476 -12.17 8.72 -14.12
C SER A 476 -13.67 8.69 -14.45
N PHE A 477 -14.45 9.37 -13.61
CA PHE A 477 -15.86 9.68 -13.84
C PHE A 477 -16.08 10.92 -14.71
N ALA A 478 -15.03 11.57 -15.20
CA ALA A 478 -15.14 12.70 -16.12
C ALA A 478 -16.04 12.38 -17.32
N GLY A 479 -16.88 13.35 -17.69
CA GLY A 479 -17.87 13.21 -18.76
C GLY A 479 -19.09 12.35 -18.40
N ARG A 480 -19.13 11.72 -17.21
CA ARG A 480 -20.32 11.01 -16.71
C ARG A 480 -21.23 11.97 -15.95
N SER A 481 -22.54 11.73 -15.98
CA SER A 481 -23.49 12.58 -15.26
C SER A 481 -23.29 12.57 -13.73
N LYS A 482 -23.68 13.64 -13.04
CA LYS A 482 -23.70 13.69 -11.55
C LYS A 482 -24.50 12.52 -10.96
N ALA A 483 -25.59 12.12 -11.60
CA ALA A 483 -26.40 10.97 -11.18
C ALA A 483 -25.62 9.64 -11.26
N THR A 484 -24.73 9.48 -12.24
CA THR A 484 -23.85 8.30 -12.33
C THR A 484 -22.83 8.27 -11.19
N VAL A 485 -22.24 9.42 -10.83
CA VAL A 485 -21.34 9.51 -9.68
C VAL A 485 -22.08 9.19 -8.38
N ILE A 486 -23.28 9.75 -8.17
CA ILE A 486 -24.09 9.45 -6.98
C ILE A 486 -24.39 7.95 -6.87
N ARG A 487 -24.79 7.30 -7.97
CA ARG A 487 -24.99 5.84 -7.98
C ARG A 487 -23.71 5.07 -7.62
N ALA A 488 -22.55 5.51 -8.11
CA ALA A 488 -21.29 4.89 -7.73
C ALA A 488 -21.03 5.04 -6.22
N ILE A 489 -21.22 6.24 -5.65
CA ILE A 489 -21.11 6.46 -4.20
C ILE A 489 -22.04 5.51 -3.41
N ASP A 490 -23.27 5.31 -3.87
CA ASP A 490 -24.21 4.40 -3.22
C ASP A 490 -23.78 2.92 -3.37
N GLN A 491 -23.17 2.54 -4.50
CA GLN A 491 -22.57 1.21 -4.69
C GLN A 491 -21.38 0.98 -3.76
N TRP A 492 -20.53 2.00 -3.54
CA TRP A 492 -19.46 1.94 -2.54
C TRP A 492 -20.02 1.69 -1.15
N ALA A 493 -21.08 2.41 -0.76
CA ALA A 493 -21.73 2.22 0.54
C ALA A 493 -22.32 0.81 0.70
N GLN A 494 -22.81 0.20 -0.38
CA GLN A 494 -23.32 -1.18 -0.36
C GLN A 494 -22.18 -2.20 -0.28
N GLY A 495 -21.13 -2.03 -1.08
CA GLY A 495 -19.93 -2.88 -1.03
C GLY A 495 -19.20 -2.80 0.31
N ALA A 496 -19.24 -1.63 0.96
CA ALA A 496 -18.63 -1.40 2.25
C ALA A 496 -19.24 -2.24 3.39
N ARG A 497 -20.43 -2.84 3.19
CA ARG A 497 -21.02 -3.81 4.12
C ARG A 497 -20.19 -5.09 4.27
N HIS A 498 -19.32 -5.37 3.31
CA HIS A 498 -18.44 -6.54 3.28
C HIS A 498 -16.95 -6.18 3.36
N SER A 499 -16.61 -4.89 3.35
CA SER A 499 -15.25 -4.35 3.42
C SER A 499 -15.32 -2.98 4.11
N PRO A 500 -14.82 -2.81 5.34
CA PRO A 500 -15.08 -1.60 6.15
C PRO A 500 -14.28 -0.38 5.66
N VAL A 501 -14.72 0.19 4.53
CA VAL A 501 -14.29 1.50 4.05
C VAL A 501 -15.01 2.57 4.88
N ALA A 502 -14.26 3.46 5.50
CA ALA A 502 -14.77 4.49 6.41
C ALA A 502 -15.52 5.60 5.68
N GLY A 503 -15.10 5.90 4.45
CA GLY A 503 -15.73 6.92 3.62
C GLY A 503 -15.18 7.00 2.21
N LEU A 504 -15.71 7.95 1.44
CA LEU A 504 -15.35 8.17 0.05
C LEU A 504 -15.10 9.66 -0.20
N MET A 505 -13.96 9.98 -0.79
CA MET A 505 -13.60 11.33 -1.26
C MET A 505 -13.93 11.46 -2.75
N ILE A 506 -14.57 12.56 -3.13
CA ILE A 506 -14.63 12.98 -4.53
C ILE A 506 -13.40 13.86 -4.79
N HIS A 507 -12.62 13.52 -5.83
CA HIS A 507 -11.27 14.04 -5.98
C HIS A 507 -11.22 15.54 -6.27
N ASP A 508 -12.26 16.13 -6.84
CA ASP A 508 -12.22 17.55 -7.15
C ASP A 508 -13.62 18.16 -7.22
N TRP A 509 -13.88 19.19 -6.42
CA TRP A 509 -15.13 19.94 -6.45
C TRP A 509 -15.42 20.54 -7.82
N GLU A 510 -14.43 21.12 -8.49
CA GLU A 510 -14.65 21.74 -9.80
C GLU A 510 -15.02 20.71 -10.86
N GLY A 511 -14.27 19.61 -10.91
CA GLY A 511 -14.50 18.48 -11.79
C GLY A 511 -15.88 17.88 -11.55
N TYR A 512 -16.30 17.75 -10.28
CA TYR A 512 -17.66 17.33 -9.94
C TYR A 512 -18.73 18.32 -10.43
N GLU A 513 -18.51 19.63 -10.26
CA GLU A 513 -19.46 20.64 -10.70
C GLU A 513 -19.61 20.74 -12.22
N GLN A 514 -18.55 20.44 -12.96
CA GLN A 514 -18.52 20.40 -14.42
C GLN A 514 -19.19 19.15 -15.02
N LEU A 515 -19.56 18.16 -14.20
CA LEU A 515 -20.24 16.97 -14.69
C LEU A 515 -21.65 17.31 -15.24
N PRO A 516 -22.06 16.65 -16.35
CA PRO A 516 -23.41 16.80 -16.92
C PRO A 516 -24.58 16.47 -16.00
#